data_AF-M1VD09-F1
#
_entry.id   AF-M1VD09-F1
#
_cell.length_a   1.000
_cell.length_b   1.000
_cell.length_c   1.000
_cell.angle_alpha   90.00
_cell.angle_beta   90.00
_cell.angle_gamma   90.00
#
_symmetry.space_group_name_H-M   'P 1'
#
loop_
_entity.id
_entity.type
_entity.pdbx_description
1 polymer ?
#
loop_
_entity_poly.entity_id
_entity_poly.type
_entity_poly.pdbx_seq_one_letter_code
_entity_poly.pdbx_strand_id
1 'polypeptide(L)'
;MVWLGVAGCVHGRLDFLYEQFIEETHTRGIQCKLLLCCGDFQSIRDEEDLKSMSCPRQYRELGDFPKYYSGEKTAPCLTIFIGGNHEASRYLQEIPLGGWVAPRIFYLGRAGILRNARHDYRIGGISGIYYPKDYFRPRDEGVLLHGSQIHTVYHTRKTEWRLLLHALHWNAFYGGSFSPETDIASRDRCHVFLSHDWPRGVMAYGDCSTLWTRKQWMQRAHQRGIDGSPALAELMESSAAPRYWFAAHHHCRFAASTPQGTSFTALDQTLPGCPFLTFVELPGAESADPVSDMEYDLRWLRCVQRHYRGEREPSGSISLAALQRVFESTRQKRASETPAPGYGNETAPNPQTSFLLGELGISWERLYNVDGVQANPQ
;
A
#
# COMPACT_ATOMS: atom_id res chain seq x y z
N MET A 1 -6.31 -1.83 23.86
CA MET A 1 -5.73 -0.98 22.79
C MET A 1 -4.93 -1.88 21.89
N VAL A 2 -4.82 -1.57 20.59
CA VAL A 2 -3.96 -2.31 19.66
C VAL A 2 -2.82 -1.41 19.22
N TRP A 3 -1.59 -1.87 19.39
CA TRP A 3 -0.41 -1.18 18.90
C TRP A 3 -0.09 -1.58 17.47
N LEU A 4 0.20 -0.57 16.66
CA LEU A 4 0.63 -0.73 15.28
C LEU A 4 1.97 -0.01 15.09
N GLY A 5 2.94 -0.71 14.52
CA GLY A 5 4.21 -0.13 14.11
C GLY A 5 4.11 0.43 12.70
N VAL A 6 4.80 1.54 12.43
CA VAL A 6 4.92 2.11 11.09
C VAL A 6 6.37 2.46 10.80
N ALA A 7 6.87 2.00 9.66
CA ALA A 7 8.18 2.29 9.13
C ALA A 7 8.10 3.14 7.85
N GLY A 8 9.11 3.99 7.64
CA GLY A 8 9.31 4.77 6.41
C GLY A 8 9.84 3.92 5.26
N CYS A 9 10.90 4.39 4.57
CA CYS A 9 11.54 3.65 3.48
C CYS A 9 12.37 2.47 4.04
N VAL A 10 12.21 1.26 3.51
CA VAL A 10 12.93 0.07 4.02
C VAL A 10 14.25 -0.16 3.28
N HIS A 11 14.29 0.08 1.97
CA HIS A 11 15.42 -0.16 1.08
C HIS A 11 16.02 -1.56 1.21
N GLY A 12 15.18 -2.59 1.34
CA GLY A 12 15.60 -3.99 1.41
C GLY A 12 16.27 -4.40 2.71
N ARG A 13 16.37 -3.53 3.72
CA ARG A 13 16.99 -3.79 5.03
C ARG A 13 16.01 -4.41 6.05
N LEU A 14 15.35 -5.50 5.67
CA LEU A 14 14.31 -6.13 6.48
C LEU A 14 14.86 -6.68 7.80
N ASP A 15 16.09 -7.21 7.82
CA ASP A 15 16.68 -7.77 9.03
C ASP A 15 16.82 -6.68 10.10
N PHE A 16 17.42 -5.55 9.72
CA PHE A 16 17.57 -4.39 10.61
C PHE A 16 16.22 -3.79 11.03
N LEU A 17 15.26 -3.70 10.11
CA LEU A 17 13.90 -3.23 10.42
C LEU A 17 13.27 -4.08 11.53
N TYR A 18 13.32 -5.40 11.39
CA TYR A 18 12.68 -6.32 12.33
C TYR A 18 13.40 -6.39 13.67
N GLU A 19 14.74 -6.35 13.69
CA GLU A 19 15.52 -6.24 14.92
C GLU A 19 15.11 -5.00 15.72
N GLN A 20 15.07 -3.83 15.08
CA GLN A 20 14.69 -2.57 15.72
C GLN A 20 13.22 -2.54 16.14
N PHE A 21 12.33 -3.14 15.36
CA PHE A 21 10.93 -3.29 15.74
C PHE A 21 10.75 -4.12 17.03
N ILE A 22 11.47 -5.23 17.15
CA ILE A 22 11.44 -6.08 18.36
C ILE A 22 12.05 -5.34 19.55
N GLU A 23 13.20 -4.70 19.36
CA GLU A 23 13.89 -3.96 20.43
C GLU A 23 13.03 -2.80 20.96
N GLU A 24 12.43 -2.00 20.08
CA GLU A 24 11.56 -0.88 20.46
C GLU A 24 10.27 -1.33 21.15
N THR A 25 9.65 -2.40 20.67
CA THR A 25 8.44 -2.94 21.31
C THR A 25 8.72 -3.47 22.71
N HIS A 26 9.85 -4.19 22.88
CA HIS A 26 10.32 -4.65 24.19
C HIS A 26 10.63 -3.48 25.13
N THR A 27 11.39 -2.49 24.65
CA THR A 27 11.79 -1.31 25.43
C THR A 27 10.58 -0.49 25.91
N ARG A 28 9.53 -0.40 25.08
CA ARG A 28 8.28 0.29 25.42
C ARG A 28 7.32 -0.55 26.27
N GLY A 29 7.59 -1.85 26.43
CA GLY A 29 6.68 -2.77 27.10
C GLY A 29 5.34 -2.94 26.37
N ILE A 30 5.32 -2.81 25.03
CA ILE A 30 4.11 -2.92 24.22
C ILE A 30 4.11 -4.21 23.39
N GLN A 31 2.93 -4.81 23.22
CA GLN A 31 2.76 -5.90 22.26
C GLN A 31 2.28 -5.35 20.92
N CYS A 32 3.15 -5.41 19.90
CA CYS A 32 2.81 -5.02 18.55
C CYS A 32 3.02 -6.19 17.59
N LYS A 33 1.94 -6.62 16.92
CA LYS A 33 1.95 -7.77 16.00
C LYS A 33 1.66 -7.37 14.54
N LEU A 34 1.61 -6.07 14.26
CA LEU A 34 1.36 -5.50 12.95
C LEU A 34 2.32 -4.35 12.67
N LEU A 35 3.06 -4.44 11.57
CA LEU A 35 3.98 -3.43 11.06
C LEU A 35 3.49 -2.95 9.68
N LEU A 36 3.43 -1.64 9.49
CA LEU A 36 3.13 -1.00 8.21
C LEU A 36 4.40 -0.39 7.62
N CYS A 37 4.64 -0.54 6.32
CA CYS A 37 5.78 0.09 5.64
C CYS A 37 5.29 1.02 4.52
N CYS A 38 5.79 2.26 4.53
CA CYS A 38 5.34 3.32 3.62
C CYS A 38 6.04 3.31 2.25
N GLY A 39 6.59 2.18 1.81
CA GLY A 39 7.22 2.04 0.50
C GLY A 39 8.73 1.90 0.53
N ASP A 40 9.28 1.86 -0.67
CA ASP A 40 10.64 1.40 -0.97
C ASP A 40 10.97 0.13 -0.19
N PHE A 41 10.05 -0.82 -0.22
CA PHE A 41 10.17 -2.07 0.53
C PHE A 41 11.27 -2.96 -0.07
N GLN A 42 11.37 -2.94 -1.40
CA GLN A 42 12.30 -3.75 -2.20
C GLN A 42 12.11 -5.25 -1.96
N SER A 43 10.92 -5.76 -2.29
CA SER A 43 10.60 -7.19 -2.27
C SER A 43 11.26 -7.98 -3.41
N ILE A 44 12.58 -7.82 -3.57
CA ILE A 44 13.38 -8.37 -4.68
C ILE A 44 13.60 -9.88 -4.43
N ARG A 45 13.06 -10.75 -5.30
CA ARG A 45 13.24 -12.21 -5.16
C ARG A 45 14.61 -12.67 -5.67
N ASP A 46 15.01 -12.10 -6.81
CA ASP A 46 16.17 -12.52 -7.60
C ASP A 46 16.74 -11.36 -8.44
N GLU A 47 17.77 -11.67 -9.23
CA GLU A 47 18.45 -10.73 -10.12
C GLU A 47 17.55 -10.17 -11.24
N GLU A 48 16.51 -10.89 -11.65
CA GLU A 48 15.58 -10.39 -12.69
C GLU A 48 14.65 -9.33 -12.11
N ASP A 49 14.14 -9.54 -10.90
CA ASP A 49 13.42 -8.49 -10.18
C ASP A 49 14.32 -7.27 -9.92
N LEU A 50 15.59 -7.50 -9.56
CA LEU A 50 16.57 -6.42 -9.33
C LEU A 50 16.80 -5.57 -10.58
N LYS A 51 16.78 -6.17 -11.77
CA LYS A 51 16.88 -5.45 -13.04
C LYS A 51 15.70 -4.50 -13.27
N SER A 52 14.53 -4.84 -12.74
CA SER A 52 13.30 -4.03 -12.82
C SER A 52 13.25 -2.86 -11.83
N MET A 53 14.22 -2.75 -10.91
CA MET A 53 14.28 -1.66 -9.95
C MET A 53 14.75 -0.35 -10.63
N SER A 54 13.98 0.71 -10.42
CA SER A 54 14.32 2.06 -10.90
C SER A 54 15.36 2.70 -9.98
N CYS A 55 16.63 2.31 -10.15
CA CYS A 55 17.77 3.00 -9.54
C CYS A 55 19.04 2.81 -10.40
N PRO A 56 20.07 3.67 -10.23
CA PRO A 56 21.35 3.50 -10.89
C PRO A 56 21.95 2.13 -10.58
N ARG A 57 22.58 1.50 -11.57
CA ARG A 57 23.07 0.11 -11.48
C ARG A 57 24.01 -0.12 -10.30
N GLN A 58 24.86 0.85 -9.96
CA GLN A 58 25.81 0.70 -8.85
C GLN A 58 25.17 0.68 -7.45
N TYR A 59 23.89 1.04 -7.32
CA TYR A 59 23.17 1.04 -6.05
C TYR A 59 22.14 -0.10 -5.97
N ARG A 60 22.19 -1.06 -6.90
CA ARG A 60 21.29 -2.22 -6.92
C ARG A 60 21.85 -3.29 -6.02
N GLU A 61 21.09 -3.65 -5.01
CA GLU A 61 21.38 -4.74 -4.09
C GLU A 61 20.12 -5.60 -3.92
N LEU A 62 20.31 -6.92 -3.80
CA LEU A 62 19.19 -7.84 -3.55
C LEU A 62 18.52 -7.58 -2.20
N GLY A 63 19.27 -7.08 -1.22
CA GLY A 63 18.80 -6.89 0.15
C GLY A 63 18.49 -8.21 0.85
N ASP A 64 17.65 -8.14 1.89
CA ASP A 64 17.35 -9.28 2.76
C ASP A 64 16.14 -10.11 2.29
N PHE A 65 15.29 -9.54 1.43
CA PHE A 65 14.01 -10.15 1.04
C PHE A 65 14.11 -11.58 0.46
N PRO A 66 15.13 -11.98 -0.32
CA PRO A 66 15.24 -13.35 -0.82
C PRO A 66 15.18 -14.43 0.27
N LYS A 67 15.68 -14.14 1.48
CA LYS A 67 15.63 -15.07 2.63
C LYS A 67 14.21 -15.24 3.17
N TYR A 68 13.43 -14.16 3.16
CA TYR A 68 12.01 -14.19 3.55
C TYR A 68 11.14 -14.86 2.47
N TYR A 69 11.46 -14.62 1.21
CA TYR A 69 10.77 -15.22 0.08
C TYR A 69 10.96 -16.74 0.01
N SER A 70 12.19 -17.22 0.20
CA SER A 70 12.54 -18.65 0.19
C SER A 70 12.10 -19.41 1.44
N GLY A 71 11.72 -18.71 2.51
CA GLY A 71 11.34 -19.31 3.79
C GLY A 71 12.52 -19.61 4.73
N GLU A 72 13.76 -19.24 4.37
CA GLU A 72 14.91 -19.26 5.29
C GLU A 72 14.64 -18.42 6.54
N LYS A 73 13.96 -17.27 6.35
CA LYS A 73 13.50 -16.40 7.42
C LYS A 73 11.98 -16.21 7.35
N THR A 74 11.38 -15.90 8.49
CA THR A 74 9.97 -15.54 8.61
C THR A 74 9.84 -14.20 9.33
N ALA A 75 9.00 -13.30 8.82
CA ALA A 75 8.78 -12.01 9.46
C ALA A 75 8.17 -12.18 10.87
N PRO A 76 8.66 -11.46 11.90
CA PRO A 76 8.23 -11.65 13.29
C PRO A 76 6.77 -11.24 13.54
N CYS A 77 6.23 -10.35 12.71
CA CYS A 77 4.87 -9.81 12.79
C CYS A 77 4.20 -9.81 11.40
N LEU A 78 2.89 -9.57 11.35
CA LEU A 78 2.24 -9.25 10.08
C LEU A 78 2.83 -7.93 9.58
N THR A 79 3.44 -7.95 8.40
CA THR A 79 4.01 -6.77 7.75
C THR A 79 3.16 -6.44 6.53
N ILE A 80 2.57 -5.26 6.47
CA ILE A 80 1.80 -4.78 5.32
C ILE A 80 2.55 -3.59 4.72
N PHE A 81 2.78 -3.59 3.41
CA PHE A 81 3.48 -2.48 2.75
C PHE A 81 2.74 -1.99 1.51
N ILE A 82 2.95 -0.72 1.20
CA ILE A 82 2.69 -0.13 -0.12
C ILE A 82 4.01 -0.04 -0.88
N GLY A 83 3.97 0.15 -2.20
CA GLY A 83 5.17 0.34 -3.01
C GLY A 83 5.63 1.79 -3.01
N GLY A 84 6.94 2.02 -3.07
CA GLY A 84 7.55 3.31 -3.36
C GLY A 84 8.00 3.43 -4.82
N ASN A 85 9.10 4.15 -5.05
CA ASN A 85 9.72 4.29 -6.38
C ASN A 85 10.93 3.37 -6.59
N HIS A 86 11.46 2.76 -5.53
CA HIS A 86 12.52 1.75 -5.56
C HIS A 86 11.94 0.39 -5.17
N GLU A 87 11.38 -0.32 -6.14
CA GLU A 87 10.68 -1.58 -5.89
C GLU A 87 11.08 -2.67 -6.88
N ALA A 88 10.80 -3.91 -6.47
CA ALA A 88 10.71 -5.09 -7.34
C ALA A 88 9.48 -4.96 -8.26
N SER A 89 9.51 -3.96 -9.15
CA SER A 89 8.32 -3.50 -9.87
C SER A 89 7.72 -4.61 -10.71
N ARG A 90 8.55 -5.47 -11.31
CA ARG A 90 8.10 -6.67 -12.02
C ARG A 90 7.27 -7.59 -11.12
N TYR A 91 7.75 -7.89 -9.91
CA TYR A 91 7.03 -8.76 -8.98
C TYR A 91 5.73 -8.12 -8.49
N LEU A 92 5.75 -6.82 -8.14
CA LEU A 92 4.54 -6.12 -7.71
C LEU A 92 3.49 -6.00 -8.83
N GLN A 93 3.92 -6.00 -10.10
CA GLN A 93 3.01 -6.09 -11.25
C GLN A 93 2.34 -7.45 -11.37
N GLU A 94 2.80 -8.52 -10.72
CA GLU A 94 2.07 -9.79 -10.72
C GLU A 94 0.82 -9.76 -9.82
N ILE A 95 0.78 -8.82 -8.86
CA ILE A 95 -0.23 -8.72 -7.79
C ILE A 95 -0.75 -7.28 -7.63
N PRO A 96 -1.30 -6.64 -8.69
CA PRO A 96 -1.66 -5.22 -8.69
C PRO A 96 -2.77 -4.83 -7.70
N LEU A 97 -3.61 -5.79 -7.30
CA LEU A 97 -4.68 -5.63 -6.31
C LEU A 97 -4.28 -6.10 -4.89
N GLY A 98 -2.98 -6.32 -4.68
CA GLY A 98 -2.41 -6.79 -3.42
C GLY A 98 -2.34 -8.30 -3.31
N GLY A 99 -1.50 -8.79 -2.39
CA GLY A 99 -1.26 -10.22 -2.18
C GLY A 99 -0.07 -10.49 -1.27
N TRP A 100 0.07 -11.76 -0.87
CA TRP A 100 1.21 -12.19 -0.06
C TRP A 100 2.46 -12.29 -0.92
N VAL A 101 3.50 -11.57 -0.52
CA VAL A 101 4.80 -11.64 -1.21
C VAL A 101 5.72 -12.67 -0.58
N ALA A 102 5.55 -12.94 0.71
CA ALA A 102 6.23 -13.94 1.53
C ALA A 102 5.37 -14.26 2.78
N PRO A 103 5.66 -15.32 3.55
CA PRO A 103 4.93 -15.60 4.79
C PRO A 103 4.92 -14.38 5.73
N ARG A 104 3.71 -13.96 6.15
CA ARG A 104 3.47 -12.79 7.03
C ARG A 104 3.83 -11.43 6.41
N ILE A 105 4.15 -11.35 5.11
CA ILE A 105 4.42 -10.09 4.40
C ILE A 105 3.40 -9.92 3.26
N PHE A 106 2.58 -8.88 3.36
CA PHE A 106 1.47 -8.59 2.44
C PHE A 106 1.69 -7.26 1.72
N TYR A 107 1.65 -7.28 0.39
CA TYR A 107 1.61 -6.07 -0.43
C TYR A 107 0.17 -5.59 -0.55
N LEU A 108 -0.09 -4.32 -0.25
CA LEU A 108 -1.44 -3.75 -0.31
C LEU A 108 -1.98 -3.61 -1.73
N GLY A 109 -1.10 -3.64 -2.75
CA GLY A 109 -1.46 -3.39 -4.15
C GLY A 109 -1.09 -1.98 -4.60
N ARG A 110 -1.38 -1.66 -5.87
CA ARG A 110 -1.21 -0.30 -6.41
C ARG A 110 -2.00 0.71 -5.59
N ALA A 111 -3.16 0.29 -5.11
CA ALA A 111 -3.92 0.86 -4.02
C ALA A 111 -4.74 -0.24 -3.36
N GLY A 112 -5.17 -0.03 -2.12
CA GLY A 112 -6.03 -0.99 -1.42
C GLY A 112 -6.55 -0.48 -0.08
N ILE A 113 -7.57 -1.15 0.42
CA ILE A 113 -8.06 -1.00 1.80
C ILE A 113 -8.24 -2.39 2.40
N LEU A 114 -7.61 -2.61 3.54
CA LEU A 114 -7.84 -3.77 4.40
C LEU A 114 -8.63 -3.34 5.63
N ARG A 115 -9.47 -4.24 6.13
CA ARG A 115 -10.24 -4.07 7.34
C ARG A 115 -9.87 -5.14 8.34
N ASN A 116 -9.81 -4.76 9.60
CA ASN A 116 -9.79 -5.72 10.69
C ASN A 116 -11.25 -6.06 11.08
N ALA A 117 -11.72 -7.24 10.75
CA ALA A 117 -13.10 -7.67 10.97
C ALA A 117 -13.50 -7.69 12.46
N ARG A 118 -12.53 -7.91 13.35
CA ARG A 118 -12.75 -8.04 14.80
C ARG A 118 -12.79 -6.69 15.53
N HIS A 119 -11.95 -5.75 15.13
CA HIS A 119 -11.75 -4.47 15.82
C HIS A 119 -12.24 -3.26 15.01
N ASP A 120 -12.77 -3.51 13.82
CA ASP A 120 -13.38 -2.53 12.91
C ASP A 120 -12.51 -1.29 12.64
N TYR A 121 -11.21 -1.50 12.47
CA TYR A 121 -10.34 -0.47 11.92
C TYR A 121 -9.97 -0.79 10.48
N ARG A 122 -9.68 0.26 9.70
CA ARG A 122 -9.38 0.18 8.28
C ARG A 122 -8.02 0.80 8.00
N ILE A 123 -7.24 0.12 7.17
CA ILE A 123 -5.92 0.52 6.71
C ILE A 123 -6.02 0.68 5.19
N GLY A 124 -5.99 1.92 4.74
CA GLY A 124 -5.93 2.25 3.32
C GLY A 124 -4.51 2.58 2.89
N GLY A 125 -4.24 2.55 1.59
CA GLY A 125 -3.01 3.10 1.07
C GLY A 125 -2.94 3.10 -0.44
N ILE A 126 -1.99 3.88 -0.94
CA ILE A 126 -1.70 4.03 -2.36
C ILE A 126 -0.20 3.99 -2.60
N SER A 127 0.20 3.14 -3.53
CA SER A 127 1.60 2.94 -3.90
C SER A 127 2.08 4.03 -4.85
N GLY A 128 3.39 4.26 -4.84
CA GLY A 128 4.09 5.05 -5.84
C GLY A 128 4.24 6.53 -5.51
N ILE A 129 4.74 7.26 -6.49
CA ILE A 129 4.94 8.72 -6.44
C ILE A 129 4.14 9.43 -7.52
N TYR A 130 3.77 10.68 -7.29
CA TYR A 130 3.03 11.45 -8.27
C TYR A 130 3.94 11.99 -9.38
N TYR A 131 3.56 11.72 -10.63
CA TYR A 131 4.18 12.34 -11.81
C TYR A 131 3.11 12.89 -12.76
N PRO A 132 3.06 14.23 -13.01
CA PRO A 132 1.96 14.85 -13.74
C PRO A 132 1.67 14.26 -15.13
N LYS A 133 2.72 13.87 -15.87
CA LYS A 133 2.56 13.38 -17.25
C LYS A 133 1.99 11.97 -17.30
N ASP A 134 2.17 11.19 -16.23
CA ASP A 134 1.70 9.81 -16.18
C ASP A 134 0.41 9.65 -15.39
N TYR A 135 0.04 10.60 -14.52
CA TYR A 135 -1.13 10.49 -13.65
C TYR A 135 -2.44 10.15 -14.38
N PHE A 136 -2.65 10.72 -15.56
CA PHE A 136 -3.84 10.48 -16.38
C PHE A 136 -3.67 9.37 -17.42
N ARG A 137 -2.47 8.79 -17.54
CA ARG A 137 -2.23 7.71 -18.50
C ARG A 137 -2.87 6.41 -18.03
N PRO A 138 -3.29 5.55 -18.96
CA PRO A 138 -3.65 4.18 -18.61
C PRO A 138 -2.44 3.42 -18.05
N ARG A 139 -2.72 2.24 -17.49
CA ARG A 139 -1.71 1.25 -17.11
C ARG A 139 -1.42 0.39 -18.34
N ASP A 140 -0.46 0.81 -19.15
CA ASP A 140 0.01 0.11 -20.35
C ASP A 140 1.32 -0.66 -20.10
N GLU A 141 1.83 -0.61 -18.86
CA GLU A 141 2.99 -1.40 -18.45
C GLU A 141 2.62 -2.87 -18.25
N GLY A 142 3.20 -3.77 -19.06
CA GLY A 142 3.07 -5.21 -18.87
C GLY A 142 3.80 -5.71 -17.62
N VAL A 143 3.59 -6.98 -17.28
CA VAL A 143 4.34 -7.65 -16.20
C VAL A 143 5.83 -7.73 -16.51
N LEU A 144 6.16 -8.01 -17.78
CA LEU A 144 7.53 -7.92 -18.28
C LEU A 144 7.84 -6.44 -18.56
N LEU A 145 8.43 -5.76 -17.57
CA LEU A 145 8.79 -4.36 -17.70
C LEU A 145 10.01 -4.19 -18.62
N HIS A 146 9.90 -3.30 -19.60
CA HIS A 146 10.99 -2.98 -20.52
C HIS A 146 11.20 -1.47 -20.67
N GLY A 147 12.48 -1.08 -20.84
CA GLY A 147 12.88 0.29 -21.16
C GLY A 147 12.29 1.33 -20.21
N SER A 148 11.51 2.27 -20.76
CA SER A 148 10.91 3.36 -20.00
C SER A 148 9.82 2.93 -19.03
N GLN A 149 9.21 1.74 -19.20
CA GLN A 149 8.14 1.25 -18.32
C GLN A 149 8.62 1.08 -16.87
N ILE A 150 9.91 0.79 -16.68
CA ILE A 150 10.54 0.71 -15.35
C ILE A 150 10.37 2.02 -14.57
N HIS A 151 10.30 3.15 -15.27
CA HIS A 151 10.15 4.47 -14.65
C HIS A 151 8.68 4.90 -14.48
N THR A 152 7.77 4.41 -15.31
CA THR A 152 6.36 4.83 -15.27
C THR A 152 5.50 3.94 -14.38
N VAL A 153 5.93 2.68 -14.16
CA VAL A 153 5.19 1.63 -13.44
C VAL A 153 4.86 2.01 -11.99
N TYR A 154 5.76 2.72 -11.31
CA TYR A 154 5.56 3.14 -9.92
C TYR A 154 4.94 4.54 -9.82
N HIS A 155 4.62 5.21 -10.93
CA HIS A 155 3.87 6.46 -10.84
C HIS A 155 2.42 6.18 -10.47
N THR A 156 1.88 6.93 -9.51
CA THR A 156 0.48 6.85 -9.12
C THR A 156 -0.43 7.25 -10.29
N ARG A 157 -1.54 6.53 -10.53
CA ARG A 157 -2.54 6.90 -11.55
C ARG A 157 -3.84 7.39 -10.92
N LYS A 158 -4.57 8.21 -11.69
CA LYS A 158 -5.92 8.67 -11.37
C LYS A 158 -6.88 7.51 -11.15
N THR A 159 -6.71 6.39 -11.85
CA THR A 159 -7.56 5.21 -11.70
C THR A 159 -7.55 4.70 -10.26
N GLU A 160 -6.37 4.40 -9.71
CA GLU A 160 -6.27 3.88 -8.34
C GLU A 160 -6.73 4.91 -7.30
N TRP A 161 -6.38 6.18 -7.50
CA TRP A 161 -6.85 7.27 -6.65
C TRP A 161 -8.39 7.39 -6.63
N ARG A 162 -9.04 7.31 -7.79
CA ARG A 162 -10.51 7.42 -7.90
C ARG A 162 -11.20 6.23 -7.22
N LEU A 163 -10.66 5.02 -7.34
CA LEU A 163 -11.19 3.86 -6.63
C LEU A 163 -11.13 4.05 -5.11
N LEU A 164 -10.02 4.58 -4.59
CA LEU A 164 -9.88 4.89 -3.17
C LEU A 164 -10.86 5.97 -2.73
N LEU A 165 -10.99 7.06 -3.48
CA LEU A 165 -11.92 8.14 -3.18
C LEU A 165 -13.34 7.59 -3.05
N HIS A 166 -13.81 6.80 -4.02
CA HIS A 166 -15.14 6.20 -3.97
C HIS A 166 -15.32 5.23 -2.80
N ALA A 167 -14.31 4.43 -2.48
CA ALA A 167 -14.39 3.47 -1.37
C ALA A 167 -14.42 4.17 0.01
N LEU A 168 -13.64 5.24 0.16
CA LEU A 168 -13.57 6.05 1.38
C LEU A 168 -14.82 6.92 1.57
N HIS A 169 -15.41 7.41 0.47
CA HIS A 169 -16.67 8.17 0.46
C HIS A 169 -17.88 7.34 0.04
N TRP A 170 -17.89 6.04 0.34
CA TRP A 170 -18.93 5.12 -0.13
C TRP A 170 -20.35 5.66 0.05
N ASN A 171 -20.70 6.09 1.26
CA ASN A 171 -22.02 6.60 1.60
C ASN A 171 -22.40 7.84 0.78
N ALA A 172 -21.43 8.71 0.48
CA ALA A 172 -21.67 9.92 -0.31
C ALA A 172 -21.88 9.62 -1.80
N PHE A 173 -21.23 8.58 -2.34
CA PHE A 173 -21.31 8.25 -3.77
C PHE A 173 -22.44 7.29 -4.12
N TYR A 174 -22.72 6.30 -3.29
CA TYR A 174 -23.61 5.19 -3.64
C TYR A 174 -24.89 5.14 -2.78
N GLY A 175 -24.94 5.92 -1.69
CA GLY A 175 -26.04 5.87 -0.74
C GLY A 175 -26.15 4.51 0.00
N GLY A 176 -26.94 4.48 1.07
CA GLY A 176 -27.30 3.26 1.77
C GLY A 176 -26.26 2.72 2.76
N SER A 177 -26.75 2.33 3.94
CA SER A 177 -26.06 1.45 4.87
C SER A 177 -25.68 0.15 4.17
N PHE A 178 -24.47 -0.35 4.44
CA PHE A 178 -24.19 -1.77 4.25
C PHE A 178 -25.26 -2.56 5.05
N SER A 179 -25.59 -3.81 4.67
CA SER A 179 -26.63 -4.62 5.37
C SER A 179 -26.54 -4.44 6.90
N PRO A 180 -27.67 -4.39 7.65
CA PRO A 180 -27.69 -4.24 9.11
C PRO A 180 -26.82 -5.24 9.89
N GLU A 181 -26.43 -6.36 9.29
CA GLU A 181 -25.54 -7.38 9.86
C GLU A 181 -24.04 -7.05 9.67
N THR A 182 -23.73 -6.12 8.77
CA THR A 182 -22.39 -5.61 8.41
C THR A 182 -22.24 -4.10 8.62
N ASP A 183 -23.33 -3.42 8.98
CA ASP A 183 -23.40 -1.98 9.15
C ASP A 183 -22.76 -1.57 10.47
N ILE A 184 -21.44 -1.43 10.47
CA ILE A 184 -20.79 -0.69 11.55
C ILE A 184 -20.96 0.80 11.23
N ALA A 185 -22.17 1.27 11.53
CA ALA A 185 -22.68 2.63 11.35
C ALA A 185 -21.96 3.69 12.22
N SER A 186 -20.67 3.53 12.52
CA SER A 186 -19.98 4.48 13.39
C SER A 186 -18.64 5.03 12.93
N ARG A 187 -18.00 4.56 11.83
CA ARG A 187 -16.76 5.23 11.33
C ARG A 187 -16.56 5.12 9.82
N ASP A 188 -17.16 6.04 9.07
CA ASP A 188 -16.86 6.24 7.64
C ASP A 188 -15.40 6.62 7.35
N ARG A 189 -14.66 7.04 8.36
CA ARG A 189 -13.25 7.42 8.26
C ARG A 189 -12.31 6.22 8.26
N CYS A 190 -11.39 6.18 7.30
CA CYS A 190 -10.24 5.27 7.38
C CYS A 190 -9.39 5.59 8.62
N HIS A 191 -8.88 4.58 9.32
CA HIS A 191 -8.13 4.81 10.54
C HIS A 191 -6.68 5.16 10.23
N VAL A 192 -6.06 4.38 9.35
CA VAL A 192 -4.67 4.57 8.94
C VAL A 192 -4.61 4.62 7.42
N PHE A 193 -3.90 5.60 6.88
CA PHE A 193 -3.61 5.68 5.46
C PHE A 193 -2.12 5.74 5.20
N LEU A 194 -1.65 4.98 4.22
CA LEU A 194 -0.26 4.96 3.78
C LEU A 194 -0.13 5.59 2.40
N SER A 195 0.85 6.47 2.24
CA SER A 195 1.36 6.86 0.93
C SER A 195 2.88 6.86 0.95
N HIS A 196 3.53 6.68 -0.18
CA HIS A 196 4.98 6.84 -0.22
C HIS A 196 5.35 8.32 -0.30
N ASP A 197 4.81 8.98 -1.32
CA ASP A 197 4.89 10.43 -1.51
C ASP A 197 4.05 11.21 -0.49
N TRP A 198 4.33 12.51 -0.33
CA TRP A 198 3.62 13.37 0.60
C TRP A 198 2.39 14.00 -0.07
N PRO A 199 1.29 14.26 0.67
CA PRO A 199 0.25 15.14 0.20
C PRO A 199 0.80 16.55 -0.03
N ARG A 200 0.55 17.11 -1.21
CA ARG A 200 0.99 18.47 -1.55
C ARG A 200 0.48 19.47 -0.50
N GLY A 201 1.33 20.40 -0.07
CA GLY A 201 0.98 21.44 0.90
C GLY A 201 0.91 20.99 2.35
N VAL A 202 1.07 19.69 2.67
CA VAL A 202 1.01 19.19 4.06
C VAL A 202 2.03 19.86 4.99
N MET A 203 3.14 20.33 4.43
CA MET A 203 4.17 21.08 5.15
C MET A 203 3.66 22.37 5.79
N ALA A 204 2.58 22.97 5.25
CA ALA A 204 1.98 24.18 5.83
C ALA A 204 1.34 23.95 7.21
N TYR A 205 1.13 22.69 7.60
CA TYR A 205 0.44 22.30 8.83
C TYR A 205 1.39 21.75 9.92
N GLY A 206 2.70 21.96 9.79
CA GLY A 206 3.72 21.50 10.75
C GLY A 206 4.94 22.43 10.81
N ASP A 207 5.86 22.14 11.73
CA ASP A 207 7.08 22.93 11.90
C ASP A 207 8.14 22.55 10.86
N CYS A 208 8.35 23.43 9.89
CA CYS A 208 9.33 23.24 8.84
C CYS A 208 10.72 23.83 9.13
N SER A 209 10.94 24.45 10.30
CA SER A 209 12.21 25.13 10.63
C SER A 209 13.44 24.21 10.47
N THR A 210 13.36 23.01 11.04
CA THR A 210 14.40 21.98 10.95
C THR A 210 14.47 21.38 9.53
N LEU A 211 13.32 21.23 8.87
CA LEU A 211 13.22 20.66 7.53
C LEU A 211 13.91 21.55 6.49
N TRP A 212 13.64 22.86 6.51
CA TRP A 212 14.25 23.82 5.59
C TRP A 212 15.76 23.95 5.79
N THR A 213 16.21 23.87 7.04
CA THR A 213 17.64 23.90 7.38
C THR A 213 18.37 22.70 6.77
N ARG A 214 17.79 21.49 6.89
CA ARG A 214 18.41 20.26 6.40
C ARG A 214 18.20 20.01 4.91
N LYS A 215 17.07 20.45 4.35
CA LYS A 215 16.63 20.15 2.98
C LYS A 215 16.09 21.40 2.29
N GLN A 216 16.99 22.33 1.96
CA GLN A 216 16.65 23.60 1.28
C GLN A 216 15.89 23.44 -0.04
N TRP A 217 16.02 22.30 -0.73
CA TRP A 217 15.25 22.02 -1.94
C TRP A 217 13.75 21.85 -1.65
N MET A 218 13.38 21.30 -0.48
CA MET A 218 11.97 21.17 -0.07
C MET A 218 11.35 22.53 0.22
N GLN A 219 12.10 23.46 0.81
CA GLN A 219 11.65 24.85 0.99
C GLN A 219 11.28 25.49 -0.35
N ARG A 220 12.16 25.33 -1.36
CA ARG A 220 11.92 25.84 -2.72
C ARG A 220 10.74 25.15 -3.40
N ALA A 221 10.56 23.84 -3.20
CA ALA A 221 9.42 23.10 -3.73
C ALA A 221 8.10 23.58 -3.10
N HIS A 222 8.08 23.78 -1.78
CA HIS A 222 6.93 24.27 -1.04
C HIS A 222 6.51 25.67 -1.49
N GLN A 223 7.46 26.60 -1.61
CA GLN A 223 7.19 27.96 -2.12
C GLN A 223 6.62 27.96 -3.55
N ARG A 224 6.86 26.91 -4.33
CA ARG A 224 6.36 26.75 -5.70
C ARG A 224 5.10 25.87 -5.78
N GLY A 225 4.62 25.32 -4.67
CA GLY A 225 3.46 24.43 -4.64
C GLY A 225 3.67 23.10 -5.39
N ILE A 226 4.89 22.56 -5.38
CA ILE A 226 5.27 21.28 -6.01
C ILE A 226 5.93 20.32 -5.02
N ASP A 227 5.49 20.38 -3.77
CA ASP A 227 6.09 19.73 -2.61
C ASP A 227 5.46 18.39 -2.24
N GLY A 228 4.74 17.79 -3.19
CA GLY A 228 4.08 16.50 -3.03
C GLY A 228 3.00 16.27 -4.08
N SER A 229 2.18 15.26 -3.84
CA SER A 229 1.10 14.81 -4.72
C SER A 229 -0.18 15.64 -4.54
N PRO A 230 -0.68 16.30 -5.61
CA PRO A 230 -2.00 16.95 -5.61
C PRO A 230 -3.15 15.99 -5.35
N ALA A 231 -3.07 14.75 -5.86
CA ALA A 231 -4.12 13.75 -5.69
C ALA A 231 -4.24 13.30 -4.23
N LEU A 232 -3.11 13.19 -3.53
CA LEU A 232 -3.11 12.88 -2.10
C LEU A 232 -3.64 14.05 -1.26
N ALA A 233 -3.34 15.30 -1.65
CA ALA A 233 -3.88 16.48 -0.99
C ALA A 233 -5.42 16.51 -1.05
N GLU A 234 -6.00 16.22 -2.24
CA GLU A 234 -7.46 16.13 -2.40
C GLU A 234 -8.09 15.09 -1.45
N LEU A 235 -7.43 13.95 -1.26
CA LEU A 235 -7.91 12.93 -0.32
C LEU A 235 -7.80 13.37 1.14
N MET A 236 -6.69 14.01 1.50
CA MET A 236 -6.41 14.54 2.84
C MET A 236 -7.34 15.70 3.23
N GLU A 237 -7.78 16.50 2.26
CA GLU A 237 -8.68 17.64 2.47
C GLU A 237 -10.16 17.24 2.49
N SER A 238 -10.47 16.02 2.04
CA SER A 238 -11.83 15.51 1.93
C SER A 238 -12.49 15.20 3.28
N SER A 239 -13.82 15.06 3.28
CA SER A 239 -14.60 14.66 4.48
C SER A 239 -14.30 13.23 4.98
N ALA A 240 -13.63 12.40 4.19
CA ALA A 240 -13.23 11.04 4.56
C ALA A 240 -11.72 10.94 4.91
N ALA A 241 -11.05 12.09 5.09
CA ALA A 241 -9.64 12.15 5.44
C ALA A 241 -9.31 11.23 6.64
N PRO A 242 -8.25 10.41 6.55
CA PRO A 242 -7.97 9.38 7.54
C PRO A 242 -7.57 9.97 8.90
N ARG A 243 -7.66 9.18 9.98
CA ARG A 243 -7.20 9.64 11.30
C ARG A 243 -5.69 9.83 11.35
N TYR A 244 -4.96 8.82 10.90
CA TYR A 244 -3.52 8.82 10.81
C TYR A 244 -3.11 8.69 9.35
N TRP A 245 -2.19 9.53 8.92
CA TRP A 245 -1.58 9.46 7.60
C TRP A 245 -0.07 9.30 7.76
N PHE A 246 0.49 8.23 7.19
CA PHE A 246 1.92 7.99 7.19
C PHE A 246 2.51 8.08 5.79
N ALA A 247 3.64 8.76 5.68
CA ALA A 247 4.39 8.90 4.44
C ALA A 247 5.90 8.68 4.61
N ALA A 248 6.63 8.60 3.50
CA ALA A 248 8.07 8.41 3.50
C ALA A 248 8.75 9.23 2.38
N HIS A 249 9.55 8.59 1.53
CA HIS A 249 10.19 9.14 0.33
C HIS A 249 11.27 10.23 0.53
N HIS A 250 11.01 11.24 1.37
CA HIS A 250 11.90 12.38 1.51
C HIS A 250 13.04 12.18 2.53
N HIS A 251 13.12 11.02 3.17
CA HIS A 251 14.17 10.63 4.13
C HIS A 251 14.35 11.69 5.22
N CYS A 252 13.25 11.98 5.90
CA CYS A 252 13.20 12.81 7.10
C CYS A 252 11.92 12.54 7.87
N ARG A 253 11.99 12.74 9.19
CA ARG A 253 10.79 12.81 10.02
C ARG A 253 10.16 14.20 9.92
N PHE A 254 8.85 14.23 9.71
CA PHE A 254 8.05 15.44 9.79
C PHE A 254 6.67 15.09 10.34
N ALA A 255 6.08 15.98 11.13
CA ALA A 255 4.76 15.79 11.70
C ALA A 255 3.91 17.04 11.48
N ALA A 256 2.63 16.82 11.17
CA ALA A 256 1.68 17.88 10.92
C ALA A 256 0.26 17.48 11.39
N SER A 257 -0.58 18.48 11.64
CA SER A 257 -1.99 18.27 12.00
C SER A 257 -2.88 19.09 11.08
N THR A 258 -3.69 18.43 10.27
CA THR A 258 -4.53 19.10 9.26
C THR A 258 -5.83 19.63 9.86
N PRO A 259 -6.49 20.62 9.23
CA PRO A 259 -7.80 21.11 9.65
C PRO A 259 -8.89 20.02 9.71
N GLN A 260 -8.78 18.98 8.89
CA GLN A 260 -9.68 17.81 8.86
C GLN A 260 -9.44 16.85 10.04
N GLY A 261 -8.49 17.17 10.93
CA GLY A 261 -8.14 16.34 12.09
C GLY A 261 -7.38 15.07 11.70
N THR A 262 -6.59 15.13 10.62
CA THR A 262 -5.62 14.08 10.25
C THR A 262 -4.30 14.37 10.96
N SER A 263 -3.75 13.37 11.65
CA SER A 263 -2.37 13.40 12.14
C SER A 263 -1.45 12.83 11.07
N PHE A 264 -0.66 13.70 10.44
CA PHE A 264 0.31 13.32 9.42
C PHE A 264 1.67 13.07 10.04
N THR A 265 2.33 11.98 9.68
CA THR A 265 3.71 11.68 10.07
C THR A 265 4.48 11.13 8.87
N ALA A 266 5.49 11.85 8.42
CA ALA A 266 6.49 11.32 7.53
C ALA A 266 7.64 10.68 8.31
N LEU A 267 8.19 9.59 7.79
CA LEU A 267 9.24 8.80 8.41
C LEU A 267 10.48 8.74 7.52
N ASP A 268 11.62 8.55 8.18
CA ASP A 268 12.92 8.44 7.51
C ASP A 268 13.15 7.03 6.92
N GLN A 269 14.29 6.85 6.26
CA GLN A 269 14.75 5.54 5.78
C GLN A 269 15.34 4.68 6.90
N THR A 270 15.26 3.36 6.72
CA THR A 270 15.65 2.34 7.70
C THR A 270 17.18 2.23 7.86
N LEU A 271 17.75 3.20 8.57
CA LEU A 271 19.17 3.31 8.86
C LEU A 271 19.42 3.54 10.36
N PRO A 272 20.57 3.12 10.90
CA PRO A 272 20.97 3.43 12.27
C PRO A 272 20.93 4.94 12.55
N GLY A 273 20.31 5.33 13.67
CA GLY A 273 20.20 6.73 14.09
C GLY A 273 19.15 7.57 13.34
N CYS A 274 18.49 7.00 12.33
CA CYS A 274 17.39 7.67 11.61
C CYS A 274 16.05 7.39 12.31
N PRO A 275 15.13 8.38 12.39
CA PRO A 275 13.82 8.20 13.01
C PRO A 275 12.81 7.56 12.04
N PHE A 276 13.09 6.33 11.59
CA PHE A 276 12.32 5.63 10.57
C PHE A 276 11.13 4.83 11.10
N LEU A 277 11.10 4.50 12.40
CA LEU A 277 10.08 3.68 13.03
C LEU A 277 9.24 4.51 14.03
N THR A 278 7.95 4.26 14.07
CA THR A 278 7.05 4.84 15.08
C THR A 278 5.93 3.87 15.43
N PHE A 279 5.19 4.16 16.50
CA PHE A 279 4.10 3.32 16.98
C PHE A 279 2.88 4.19 17.24
N VAL A 280 1.71 3.70 16.84
CA VAL A 280 0.43 4.33 17.13
C VAL A 280 -0.56 3.36 17.72
N GLU A 281 -1.42 3.91 18.56
CA GLU A 281 -2.49 3.16 19.20
C GLU A 281 -3.79 3.28 18.38
N LEU A 282 -4.41 2.14 18.13
CA LEU A 282 -5.74 2.04 17.57
C LEU A 282 -6.73 1.51 18.63
N PRO A 283 -8.01 1.92 18.53
CA PRO A 283 -9.07 1.35 19.35
C PRO A 283 -9.22 -0.15 19.04
N GLY A 284 -9.36 -0.96 20.08
CA GLY A 284 -9.47 -2.42 19.96
C GLY A 284 -8.89 -3.15 21.17
N ALA A 285 -9.22 -4.43 21.30
CA ALA A 285 -8.56 -5.33 22.24
C ALA A 285 -7.37 -6.01 21.55
N GLU A 286 -6.35 -6.44 22.30
CA GLU A 286 -5.23 -7.16 21.68
C GLU A 286 -5.71 -8.46 21.02
N SER A 287 -5.28 -8.69 19.78
CA SER A 287 -5.54 -9.94 19.07
C SER A 287 -4.42 -10.96 19.30
N ALA A 288 -4.81 -12.23 19.43
CA ALA A 288 -3.87 -13.34 19.45
C ALA A 288 -3.10 -13.44 18.13
N ASP A 289 -3.75 -13.14 17.00
CA ASP A 289 -3.18 -13.19 15.65
C ASP A 289 -3.82 -12.14 14.74
N PRO A 290 -3.14 -11.02 14.43
CA PRO A 290 -3.67 -10.01 13.51
C PRO A 290 -3.96 -10.53 12.11
N VAL A 291 -3.36 -11.65 11.70
CA VAL A 291 -3.55 -12.21 10.36
C VAL A 291 -4.95 -12.78 10.19
N SER A 292 -5.50 -13.47 11.19
CA SER A 292 -6.86 -14.04 11.12
C SER A 292 -7.95 -12.98 11.07
N ASP A 293 -7.63 -11.79 11.58
CA ASP A 293 -8.61 -10.72 11.73
C ASP A 293 -8.61 -9.75 10.55
N MET A 294 -7.65 -9.85 9.63
CA MET A 294 -7.54 -8.96 8.46
C MET A 294 -8.25 -9.54 7.24
N GLU A 295 -9.04 -8.71 6.58
CA GLU A 295 -9.74 -9.01 5.34
C GLU A 295 -9.66 -7.84 4.35
N TYR A 296 -9.93 -8.10 3.07
CA TYR A 296 -10.16 -7.03 2.11
C TYR A 296 -11.43 -6.25 2.47
N ASP A 297 -11.35 -4.92 2.40
CA ASP A 297 -12.53 -4.07 2.61
C ASP A 297 -13.54 -4.24 1.48
N LEU A 298 -14.81 -4.48 1.82
CA LEU A 298 -15.85 -4.74 0.84
C LEU A 298 -16.18 -3.51 -0.03
N ARG A 299 -16.10 -2.28 0.50
CA ARG A 299 -16.30 -1.04 -0.27
C ARG A 299 -15.22 -0.91 -1.33
N TRP A 300 -13.98 -1.21 -0.97
CA TRP A 300 -12.85 -1.26 -1.90
C TRP A 300 -13.08 -2.27 -3.02
N LEU A 301 -13.39 -3.53 -2.67
CA LEU A 301 -13.61 -4.59 -3.66
C LEU A 301 -14.76 -4.27 -4.61
N ARG A 302 -15.85 -3.67 -4.11
CA ARG A 302 -16.98 -3.23 -4.94
C ARG A 302 -16.59 -2.12 -5.91
N CYS A 303 -15.77 -1.17 -5.49
CA CYS A 303 -15.25 -0.13 -6.39
C CYS A 303 -14.38 -0.74 -7.50
N VAL A 304 -13.50 -1.68 -7.15
CA VAL A 304 -12.66 -2.42 -8.11
C VAL A 304 -13.52 -3.21 -9.10
N GLN A 305 -14.46 -4.03 -8.60
CA GLN A 305 -15.39 -4.81 -9.41
C GLN A 305 -16.17 -3.92 -10.39
N ARG A 306 -16.83 -2.89 -9.88
CA ARG A 306 -17.62 -1.95 -10.70
C ARG A 306 -16.78 -1.35 -11.82
N HIS A 307 -15.58 -0.84 -11.49
CA HIS A 307 -14.72 -0.18 -12.46
C HIS A 307 -14.26 -1.12 -13.57
N TYR A 308 -13.70 -2.27 -13.22
CA TYR A 308 -13.13 -3.17 -14.21
C TYR A 308 -14.19 -4.01 -14.92
N ARG A 309 -15.39 -4.18 -14.38
CA ARG A 309 -16.51 -4.78 -15.13
C ARG A 309 -17.18 -3.80 -16.10
N GLY A 310 -17.00 -2.49 -15.90
CA GLY A 310 -17.70 -1.46 -16.68
C GLY A 310 -19.16 -1.28 -16.25
N GLU A 311 -19.49 -1.61 -15.00
CA GLU A 311 -20.84 -1.52 -14.46
C GLU A 311 -21.16 -0.09 -14.00
N ARG A 312 -22.41 0.36 -14.17
CA ARG A 312 -22.87 1.68 -13.67
C ARG A 312 -23.00 1.71 -12.16
N GLU A 313 -23.48 0.63 -11.56
CA GLU A 313 -23.64 0.45 -10.11
C GLU A 313 -22.96 -0.85 -9.66
N PRO A 314 -22.46 -0.96 -8.41
CA PRO A 314 -21.90 -2.22 -7.92
C PRO A 314 -22.99 -3.32 -7.90
N SER A 315 -22.79 -4.41 -8.66
CA SER A 315 -23.77 -5.50 -8.76
C SER A 315 -23.15 -6.89 -8.49
N GLY A 316 -24.00 -7.90 -8.28
CA GLY A 316 -23.57 -9.28 -7.96
C GLY A 316 -23.22 -9.52 -6.49
N SER A 317 -22.96 -10.77 -6.09
CA SER A 317 -22.50 -11.13 -4.75
C SER A 317 -20.98 -11.26 -4.70
N ILE A 318 -20.32 -10.64 -3.71
CA ILE A 318 -18.93 -10.94 -3.35
C ILE A 318 -18.97 -11.76 -2.06
N SER A 319 -18.40 -12.97 -2.08
CA SER A 319 -18.29 -13.78 -0.88
C SER A 319 -17.05 -13.37 -0.08
N LEU A 320 -17.23 -12.52 0.95
CA LEU A 320 -16.13 -12.17 1.87
C LEU A 320 -15.51 -13.41 2.50
N ALA A 321 -16.32 -14.42 2.85
CA ALA A 321 -15.82 -15.68 3.38
C ALA A 321 -14.93 -16.44 2.37
N ALA A 322 -15.23 -16.37 1.06
CA ALA A 322 -14.36 -16.97 0.04
C ALA A 322 -13.04 -16.21 -0.10
N LEU A 323 -13.08 -14.88 -0.09
CA LEU A 323 -11.90 -14.03 -0.16
C LEU A 323 -11.03 -14.14 1.10
N GLN A 324 -11.63 -14.28 2.28
CA GLN A 324 -10.92 -14.46 3.54
C GLN A 324 -10.25 -15.83 3.61
N ARG A 325 -10.93 -16.91 3.17
CA ARG A 325 -10.30 -18.23 3.03
C ARG A 325 -9.08 -18.18 2.11
N VAL A 326 -9.07 -17.32 1.09
CA VAL A 326 -7.90 -17.17 0.22
C VAL A 326 -6.81 -16.33 0.84
N PHE A 327 -7.16 -15.20 1.46
CA PHE A 327 -6.25 -14.41 2.27
C PHE A 327 -5.53 -15.30 3.32
N GLU A 328 -6.23 -16.28 3.88
CA GLU A 328 -5.69 -17.30 4.78
C GLU A 328 -4.93 -18.45 4.08
N SER A 329 -5.39 -18.95 2.92
CA SER A 329 -4.77 -20.10 2.24
C SER A 329 -3.37 -19.82 1.70
N THR A 330 -3.11 -18.59 1.29
CA THR A 330 -1.81 -18.13 0.75
C THR A 330 -0.80 -17.81 1.85
N ARG A 331 -1.25 -17.76 3.11
CA ARG A 331 -0.43 -17.60 4.32
C ARG A 331 0.58 -18.74 4.52
N GLN A 332 0.20 -19.97 4.14
CA GLN A 332 0.90 -21.20 4.54
C GLN A 332 1.70 -21.89 3.42
N LYS A 333 1.34 -21.68 2.15
CA LYS A 333 1.72 -22.60 1.06
C LYS A 333 3.08 -22.37 0.36
N ARG A 334 3.80 -21.27 0.61
CA ARG A 334 5.09 -21.03 -0.07
C ARG A 334 6.32 -21.63 0.60
N ALA A 335 6.21 -22.14 1.82
CA ALA A 335 7.35 -22.76 2.51
C ALA A 335 7.78 -24.11 1.89
N SER A 336 6.95 -24.74 1.06
CA SER A 336 7.20 -26.09 0.50
C SER A 336 7.28 -26.16 -1.02
N GLU A 337 7.01 -25.06 -1.73
CA GLU A 337 7.15 -25.02 -3.19
C GLU A 337 8.50 -24.41 -3.52
N THR A 338 9.36 -25.19 -4.17
CA THR A 338 10.57 -24.69 -4.82
C THR A 338 10.18 -23.43 -5.60
N PRO A 339 10.90 -22.29 -5.47
CA PRO A 339 10.52 -21.08 -6.18
C PRO A 339 10.44 -21.41 -7.66
N ALA A 340 9.21 -21.46 -8.17
CA ALA A 340 9.01 -21.79 -9.57
C ALA A 340 9.78 -20.74 -10.39
N PRO A 341 10.67 -21.16 -11.30
CA PRO A 341 11.44 -20.22 -12.10
C PRO A 341 10.46 -19.31 -12.83
N GLY A 342 10.63 -18.00 -12.62
CA GLY A 342 9.89 -16.89 -13.20
C GLY A 342 8.60 -17.23 -13.94
N TYR A 343 7.44 -17.05 -13.30
CA TYR A 343 6.19 -16.85 -14.02
C TYR A 343 6.17 -15.45 -14.64
N GLY A 344 7.04 -15.25 -15.64
CA GLY A 344 7.03 -14.13 -16.55
C GLY A 344 6.28 -14.47 -17.83
N ASN A 345 5.10 -15.10 -17.73
CA ASN A 345 4.24 -15.24 -18.89
C ASN A 345 3.28 -14.04 -18.88
N GLU A 346 3.40 -13.15 -19.85
CA GLU A 346 2.54 -11.96 -20.00
C GLU A 346 1.04 -12.29 -20.01
N THR A 347 0.72 -13.56 -20.26
CA THR A 347 -0.61 -14.08 -20.57
C THR A 347 -1.37 -14.68 -19.39
N ALA A 348 -0.76 -14.85 -18.20
CA ALA A 348 -1.44 -15.48 -17.06
C ALA A 348 -1.15 -14.79 -15.72
N PRO A 349 -2.16 -14.48 -14.89
CA PRO A 349 -1.95 -13.89 -13.58
C PRO A 349 -1.27 -14.87 -12.62
N ASN A 350 -0.59 -14.32 -11.61
CA ASN A 350 -0.23 -15.05 -10.41
C ASN A 350 -1.47 -15.76 -9.80
N PRO A 351 -1.35 -16.98 -9.25
CA PRO A 351 -2.50 -17.71 -8.69
C PRO A 351 -3.37 -16.91 -7.70
N GLN A 352 -2.75 -16.04 -6.88
CA GLN A 352 -3.48 -15.18 -5.94
C GLN A 352 -4.38 -14.19 -6.68
N THR A 353 -3.83 -13.55 -7.71
CA THR A 353 -4.57 -12.59 -8.53
C THR A 353 -5.59 -13.27 -9.40
N SER A 354 -5.28 -14.43 -9.99
CA SER A 354 -6.24 -15.26 -10.74
C SER A 354 -7.48 -15.56 -9.89
N PHE A 355 -7.28 -15.97 -8.64
CA PHE A 355 -8.38 -16.25 -7.74
C PHE A 355 -9.21 -15.00 -7.42
N LEU A 356 -8.55 -13.92 -6.99
CA LEU A 356 -9.21 -12.66 -6.66
C LEU A 356 -10.03 -12.14 -7.84
N LEU A 357 -9.48 -12.22 -9.05
CA LEU A 357 -10.16 -11.83 -10.28
C LEU A 357 -11.34 -12.73 -10.63
N GLY A 358 -11.22 -14.04 -10.39
CA GLY A 358 -12.32 -14.98 -10.53
C GLY A 358 -13.51 -14.63 -9.63
N GLU A 359 -13.26 -14.38 -8.35
CA GLU A 359 -14.30 -13.96 -7.38
C GLU A 359 -14.91 -12.60 -7.75
N LEU A 360 -14.09 -11.68 -8.25
CA LEU A 360 -14.57 -10.38 -8.71
C LEU A 360 -15.20 -10.45 -10.10
N GLY A 361 -15.12 -11.57 -10.83
CA GLY A 361 -15.48 -11.71 -12.24
C GLY A 361 -14.86 -10.61 -13.11
N ILE A 362 -13.56 -10.38 -12.97
CA ILE A 362 -12.77 -9.45 -13.77
C ILE A 362 -11.77 -10.29 -14.58
N SER A 363 -11.53 -9.97 -15.85
CA SER A 363 -10.47 -10.63 -16.61
C SER A 363 -9.12 -9.95 -16.36
N TRP A 364 -8.03 -10.70 -16.49
CA TRP A 364 -6.66 -10.23 -16.28
C TRP A 364 -6.32 -9.00 -17.14
N GLU A 365 -6.73 -9.06 -18.40
CA GLU A 365 -6.47 -8.08 -19.45
C GLU A 365 -7.05 -6.70 -19.10
N ARG A 366 -8.17 -6.68 -18.37
CA ARG A 366 -8.81 -5.43 -17.94
C ARG A 366 -8.00 -4.66 -16.91
N LEU A 367 -7.07 -5.29 -16.19
CA LEU A 367 -6.18 -4.59 -15.25
C LEU A 367 -5.04 -3.82 -15.95
N TYR A 368 -4.75 -4.17 -17.21
CA TYR A 368 -3.64 -3.64 -18.01
C TYR A 368 -4.11 -2.98 -19.31
N ASN A 369 -5.42 -2.74 -19.42
CA ASN A 369 -6.05 -2.10 -20.58
C ASN A 369 -5.63 -2.73 -21.92
N VAL A 370 -5.45 -4.06 -21.95
CA VAL A 370 -4.89 -4.77 -23.13
C VAL A 370 -5.86 -4.74 -24.32
N ASP A 371 -7.16 -4.48 -24.07
CA ASP A 371 -8.20 -4.49 -25.10
C ASP A 371 -8.67 -3.11 -25.59
N GLY A 372 -8.01 -2.01 -25.22
CA GLY A 372 -8.37 -0.68 -25.76
C GLY A 372 -9.82 -0.25 -25.51
N VAL A 373 -10.51 -0.85 -24.52
CA VAL A 373 -11.85 -0.44 -24.12
C VAL A 373 -11.71 0.93 -23.47
N GLN A 374 -12.09 1.96 -24.22
CA GLN A 374 -12.21 3.32 -23.72
C GLN A 374 -13.01 3.29 -22.42
N ALA A 375 -12.35 3.62 -21.30
CA ALA A 375 -13.03 4.01 -20.09
C ALA A 375 -13.98 5.15 -20.50
N ASN A 376 -15.28 4.87 -20.44
CA ASN A 376 -16.32 5.83 -20.79
C ASN A 376 -16.05 7.15 -20.03
N PRO A 377 -15.86 8.29 -20.72
CA PRO A 377 -15.38 9.52 -20.09
C PRO A 377 -16.46 10.30 -19.33
N GLN A 378 -17.54 9.64 -18.90
CA GLN A 378 -18.66 10.29 -18.21
C GLN A 378 -18.54 10.24 -16.69
#